data_AF-K1T4Z3-F1
#
_entry.id   AF-K1T4Z3-F1
#
_cell.length_a   1.000
_cell.length_b   1.000
_cell.length_c   1.000
_cell.angle_alpha   90.00
_cell.angle_beta   90.00
_cell.angle_gamma   90.00
#
_symmetry.space_group_name_H-M   'P 1'
#
loop_
_entity.id
_entity.type
_entity.pdbx_description
1 polymer ?
#
loop_
_entity_poly.entity_id
_entity_poly.type
_entity_poly.pdbx_seq_one_letter_code
_entity_poly.pdbx_strand_id
1 'polypeptide(L)'
;CVPWDDYLEKYPNLKEMYTDKEWDNFRQEDGKIYWANVFQNTYGEDRATTHNDEAFWIQARVLEWAGYPEIKTLDQYFDLLESYADANPTMANGTKNIPYTALCEDWRYFCIENAPQFLDGYPNDGSVIVDKDTMQVVDYNTTPTAKRYFQKLNEEYQKGYVDVEFATQTYDEIHRQAFHRRCAGHVRPVVGLREQCQ
;
A
#
# COMPACT_ATOMS: atom_id res chain seq x y z
N CYS A 1 -15.65 -3.97 -27.87
CA CYS A 1 -16.32 -4.02 -26.55
C CYS A 1 -17.82 -4.11 -26.75
N VAL A 2 -18.56 -4.68 -25.81
CA VAL A 2 -20.03 -4.76 -25.85
C VAL A 2 -20.59 -3.54 -25.10
N PRO A 3 -21.52 -2.75 -25.67
CA PRO A 3 -22.14 -1.62 -24.96
C PRO A 3 -22.92 -2.06 -23.72
N TRP A 4 -22.79 -1.32 -22.62
CA TRP A 4 -23.42 -1.64 -21.33
C TRP A 4 -24.79 -0.96 -21.16
N ASP A 5 -25.15 0.01 -21.98
CA ASP A 5 -26.36 0.83 -21.82
C ASP A 5 -27.63 -0.01 -21.57
N ASP A 6 -27.87 -1.04 -22.39
CA ASP A 6 -29.04 -1.94 -22.24
C ASP A 6 -28.94 -2.89 -21.04
N TYR A 7 -27.74 -3.11 -20.52
CA TYR A 7 -27.48 -3.98 -19.36
C TYR A 7 -27.60 -3.20 -18.05
N LEU A 8 -27.23 -1.91 -18.03
CA LEU A 8 -27.40 -1.05 -16.86
C LEU A 8 -28.87 -0.96 -16.43
N GLU A 9 -29.81 -0.91 -17.38
CA GLU A 9 -31.25 -0.94 -17.07
C GLU A 9 -31.72 -2.30 -16.50
N LYS A 10 -31.03 -3.39 -16.83
CA LYS A 10 -31.37 -4.75 -16.35
C LYS A 10 -30.78 -5.06 -14.98
N TYR A 11 -29.71 -4.36 -14.59
CA TYR A 11 -28.97 -4.59 -13.35
C TYR A 11 -29.00 -3.33 -12.46
N PRO A 12 -30.10 -3.08 -11.74
CA PRO A 12 -30.31 -1.85 -10.99
C PRO A 12 -29.25 -1.60 -9.90
N ASN A 13 -28.75 -2.66 -9.25
CA ASN A 13 -27.69 -2.53 -8.24
C ASN A 13 -26.38 -2.00 -8.82
N LEU A 14 -26.06 -2.37 -10.08
CA LEU A 14 -24.89 -1.83 -10.78
C LEU A 14 -25.14 -0.37 -11.15
N LYS A 15 -26.32 -0.06 -11.70
CA LYS A 15 -26.71 1.31 -12.07
C LYS A 15 -26.69 2.25 -10.87
N GLU A 16 -27.11 1.79 -9.69
CA GLU A 16 -27.13 2.57 -8.44
C GLU A 16 -25.73 2.96 -7.93
N MET A 17 -24.66 2.29 -8.39
CA MET A 17 -23.29 2.66 -7.98
C MET A 17 -22.94 4.11 -8.36
N TYR A 18 -23.48 4.63 -9.46
CA TYR A 18 -23.19 5.97 -9.94
C TYR A 18 -24.48 6.73 -10.23
N THR A 19 -24.44 8.05 -10.04
CA THR A 19 -25.48 8.95 -10.53
C THR A 19 -25.50 8.97 -12.06
N ASP A 20 -26.62 9.35 -12.67
CA ASP A 20 -26.72 9.47 -14.14
C ASP A 20 -25.62 10.38 -14.72
N LYS A 21 -25.26 11.45 -13.99
CA LYS A 21 -24.19 12.38 -14.37
C LYS A 21 -22.81 11.71 -14.34
N GLU A 22 -22.55 10.85 -13.36
CA GLU A 22 -21.29 10.09 -13.29
C GLU A 22 -21.23 9.00 -14.35
N TRP A 23 -22.35 8.36 -14.68
CA TRP A 23 -22.44 7.44 -15.82
C TRP A 23 -22.09 8.12 -17.14
N ASP A 24 -22.50 9.38 -17.34
CA ASP A 24 -22.14 10.14 -18.53
C ASP A 24 -20.63 10.43 -18.64
N ASN A 25 -19.88 10.44 -17.53
CA ASN A 25 -18.41 10.58 -17.58
C ASN A 25 -17.73 9.35 -18.18
N PHE A 26 -18.36 8.16 -18.13
CA PHE A 26 -17.83 6.93 -18.74
C PHE A 26 -18.18 6.79 -20.23
N ARG A 27 -19.05 7.67 -20.74
CA ARG A 27 -19.55 7.62 -22.11
C ARG A 27 -18.43 7.95 -23.10
N GLN A 28 -18.23 7.06 -24.08
CA GLN A 28 -17.22 7.23 -25.14
C GLN A 28 -17.77 8.11 -26.28
N GLU A 29 -16.92 8.44 -27.26
CA GLU A 29 -17.26 9.32 -28.39
C GLU A 29 -18.47 8.84 -29.20
N ASP A 30 -18.72 7.53 -29.25
CA ASP A 30 -19.88 6.91 -29.91
C ASP A 30 -21.17 6.97 -29.09
N GLY A 31 -21.12 7.63 -27.92
CA GLY A 31 -22.24 7.77 -27.01
C GLY A 31 -22.53 6.52 -26.17
N LYS A 32 -21.67 5.50 -26.19
CA LYS A 32 -21.87 4.24 -25.46
C LYS A 32 -20.97 4.11 -24.25
N ILE A 33 -21.42 3.35 -23.26
CA ILE A 33 -20.64 3.00 -22.07
C ILE A 33 -20.10 1.59 -22.27
N TYR A 34 -18.80 1.39 -22.08
CA TYR A 34 -18.14 0.08 -22.25
C TYR A 34 -17.44 -0.42 -21.00
N TRP A 35 -17.25 0.45 -20.01
CA TRP A 35 -16.56 0.19 -18.77
C TRP A 35 -17.00 1.20 -17.73
N ALA A 36 -16.85 0.84 -16.45
CA ALA A 36 -16.87 1.75 -15.33
C ALA A 36 -15.93 1.19 -14.26
N ASN A 37 -15.38 2.06 -13.41
CA ASN A 37 -14.66 1.56 -12.24
C ASN A 37 -15.67 0.98 -11.25
N VAL A 38 -15.66 -0.32 -11.00
CA VAL A 38 -16.55 -0.95 -10.01
C VAL A 38 -15.84 -1.23 -8.69
N PHE A 39 -14.56 -0.89 -8.60
CA PHE A 39 -13.74 -1.03 -7.42
C PHE A 39 -13.67 0.31 -6.68
N GLN A 40 -13.63 0.26 -5.34
CA GLN A 40 -13.44 1.42 -4.46
C GLN A 40 -14.49 2.54 -4.59
N ASN A 41 -15.68 2.28 -5.13
CA ASN A 41 -16.78 3.23 -5.05
C ASN A 41 -17.33 3.26 -3.61
N THR A 42 -17.01 4.34 -2.89
CA THR A 42 -17.39 4.55 -1.49
C THR A 42 -18.77 5.19 -1.33
N TYR A 43 -19.56 5.36 -2.41
CA TYR A 43 -20.80 6.14 -2.37
C TYR A 43 -20.61 7.56 -1.78
N GLY A 44 -19.41 8.14 -1.98
CA GLY A 44 -19.04 9.45 -1.44
C GLY A 44 -18.62 9.48 0.03
N GLU A 45 -18.67 8.35 0.75
CA GLU A 45 -18.26 8.26 2.16
C GLU A 45 -17.48 6.97 2.43
N ASP A 46 -16.21 7.10 2.87
CA ASP A 46 -15.48 5.93 3.34
C ASP A 46 -16.12 5.38 4.63
N ARG A 47 -16.67 4.17 4.54
CA ARG A 47 -17.28 3.44 5.67
C ARG A 47 -16.43 2.23 6.09
N ALA A 48 -15.25 2.07 5.53
CA ALA A 48 -14.35 1.01 5.94
C ALA A 48 -13.81 1.31 7.34
N THR A 49 -13.97 0.35 8.26
CA THR A 49 -13.36 0.40 9.60
C THR A 49 -12.00 -0.28 9.64
N THR A 50 -11.54 -0.80 8.50
CA THR A 50 -10.32 -1.57 8.33
C THR A 50 -9.55 -1.04 7.14
N HIS A 51 -8.32 -0.58 7.35
CA HIS A 51 -7.39 -0.24 6.27
C HIS A 51 -6.84 -1.53 5.69
N ASN A 52 -7.29 -1.90 4.49
CA ASN A 52 -6.82 -3.11 3.81
C ASN A 52 -5.80 -2.85 2.68
N ASP A 53 -5.51 -1.57 2.43
CA ASP A 53 -4.63 -1.15 1.36
C ASP A 53 -3.18 -1.02 1.86
N GLU A 54 -2.28 -0.58 0.98
CA GLU A 54 -0.87 -0.39 1.31
C GLU A 54 -0.70 0.64 2.43
N ALA A 55 0.17 0.31 3.37
CA ALA A 55 0.55 1.20 4.46
C ALA A 55 1.93 0.83 5.00
N PHE A 56 2.52 1.75 5.76
CA PHE A 56 3.68 1.47 6.60
C PHE A 56 3.22 0.76 7.88
N TRP A 57 3.63 -0.49 8.02
CA TRP A 57 3.25 -1.32 9.16
C TRP A 57 4.42 -1.47 10.13
N ILE A 58 4.14 -1.35 11.43
CA ILE A 58 5.07 -1.62 12.52
C ILE A 58 4.46 -2.69 13.42
N GLN A 59 5.25 -3.68 13.84
CA GLN A 59 4.79 -4.66 14.82
C GLN A 59 4.53 -3.99 16.18
N ALA A 60 3.39 -4.30 16.80
CA ALA A 60 3.01 -3.75 18.11
C ALA A 60 4.10 -3.94 19.19
N ARG A 61 4.86 -5.06 19.14
CA ARG A 61 6.00 -5.33 20.05
C ARG A 61 7.12 -4.29 19.97
N VAL A 62 7.33 -3.69 18.79
CA VAL A 62 8.35 -2.67 18.54
C VAL A 62 7.91 -1.35 19.14
N LEU A 63 6.63 -0.99 18.94
CA LEU A 63 6.02 0.17 19.56
C LEU A 63 6.02 0.04 21.08
N GLU A 64 5.63 -1.12 21.62
CA GLU A 64 5.66 -1.39 23.06
C GLU A 64 7.07 -1.26 23.64
N TRP A 65 8.09 -1.83 22.97
CA TRP A 65 9.49 -1.70 23.38
C TRP A 65 9.97 -0.24 23.42
N ALA A 66 9.53 0.59 22.47
CA ALA A 66 9.87 2.01 22.39
C ALA A 66 8.96 2.94 23.21
N GLY A 67 7.95 2.41 23.91
CA GLY A 67 7.02 3.21 24.71
C GLY A 67 5.98 3.98 23.88
N TYR A 68 5.55 3.43 22.75
CA TYR A 68 4.54 3.97 21.84
C TYR A 68 4.84 5.40 21.34
N PRO A 69 5.98 5.61 20.66
CA PRO A 69 6.31 6.93 20.12
C PRO A 69 5.35 7.34 19.00
N GLU A 70 5.16 8.66 18.86
CA GLU A 70 4.48 9.23 17.69
C GLU A 70 5.49 9.34 16.53
N ILE A 71 5.20 8.70 15.40
CA ILE A 71 6.07 8.62 14.23
C ILE A 71 5.46 9.48 13.12
N LYS A 72 6.20 10.49 12.66
CA LYS A 72 5.74 11.48 11.66
C LYS A 72 6.58 11.53 10.39
N THR A 73 7.75 10.90 10.40
CA THR A 73 8.67 10.94 9.26
C THR A 73 9.19 9.55 8.91
N LEU A 74 9.58 9.39 7.64
CA LEU A 74 10.23 8.17 7.16
C LEU A 74 11.54 7.88 7.93
N ASP A 75 12.27 8.92 8.32
CA ASP A 75 13.50 8.79 9.10
C ASP A 75 13.20 8.23 10.50
N GLN A 76 12.20 8.76 11.20
CA GLN A 76 11.77 8.24 12.51
C GLN A 76 11.27 6.78 12.43
N TYR A 77 10.61 6.43 11.32
CA TYR A 77 10.17 5.06 11.07
C TYR A 77 11.36 4.10 10.99
N PHE A 78 12.36 4.40 10.17
CA PHE A 78 13.54 3.54 10.04
C PHE A 78 14.42 3.56 11.29
N ASP A 79 14.65 4.72 11.92
CA ASP A 79 15.44 4.82 13.15
C ASP A 79 14.88 3.93 14.27
N LEU A 80 13.55 3.82 14.38
CA LEU A 80 12.88 2.93 15.33
C LEU A 80 13.13 1.45 15.00
N LEU A 81 13.03 1.06 13.72
CA LEU A 81 13.25 -0.32 13.28
C LEU A 81 14.71 -0.74 13.46
N GLU A 82 15.65 0.14 13.10
CA GLU A 82 17.09 -0.02 13.30
C GLU A 82 17.39 -0.24 14.80
N SER A 83 16.94 0.70 15.64
CA SER A 83 17.16 0.64 17.10
C SER A 83 16.59 -0.63 17.73
N TYR A 84 15.41 -1.05 17.29
CA TYR A 84 14.78 -2.27 17.79
C TYR A 84 15.58 -3.52 17.38
N ALA A 85 16.00 -3.60 16.12
CA ALA A 85 16.74 -4.74 15.61
C ALA A 85 18.14 -4.86 16.23
N ASP A 86 18.82 -3.75 16.50
CA ASP A 86 20.12 -3.73 17.17
C ASP A 86 20.00 -4.20 18.63
N ALA A 87 18.97 -3.75 19.34
CA ALA A 87 18.70 -4.16 20.72
C ALA A 87 18.16 -5.60 20.81
N ASN A 88 17.49 -6.07 19.77
CA ASN A 88 16.83 -7.38 19.72
C ASN A 88 17.20 -8.10 18.41
N PRO A 89 18.45 -8.54 18.22
CA PRO A 89 18.88 -9.13 16.94
C PRO A 89 18.20 -10.47 16.64
N THR A 90 17.72 -11.16 17.67
CA THR A 90 17.01 -12.44 17.57
C THR A 90 15.72 -12.41 18.38
N MET A 91 14.72 -13.15 17.91
CA MET A 91 13.53 -13.46 18.68
C MET A 91 13.82 -14.53 19.74
N ALA A 92 12.87 -14.74 20.67
CA ALA A 92 12.97 -15.74 21.73
C ALA A 92 13.25 -17.19 21.24
N ASN A 93 12.88 -17.51 19.99
CA ASN A 93 13.14 -18.80 19.36
C ASN A 93 14.50 -18.87 18.62
N GLY A 94 15.36 -17.87 18.76
CA GLY A 94 16.68 -17.80 18.13
C GLY A 94 16.68 -17.34 16.67
N THR A 95 15.52 -17.08 16.07
CA THR A 95 15.44 -16.59 14.69
C THR A 95 15.84 -15.10 14.62
N LYS A 96 16.62 -14.71 13.62
CA LYS A 96 17.01 -13.31 13.39
C LYS A 96 15.78 -12.41 13.16
N ASN A 97 15.77 -11.24 13.78
CA ASN A 97 14.79 -10.20 13.47
C ASN A 97 15.16 -9.51 12.15
N ILE A 98 14.17 -9.31 11.29
CA ILE A 98 14.29 -8.58 10.04
C ILE A 98 13.74 -7.17 10.30
N PRO A 99 14.54 -6.12 10.19
CA PRO A 99 14.08 -4.75 10.50
C PRO A 99 13.00 -4.31 9.51
N TYR A 100 13.26 -4.44 8.21
CA TYR A 100 12.32 -4.05 7.16
C TYR A 100 12.27 -5.05 6.01
N THR A 101 11.08 -5.33 5.48
CA THR A 101 10.88 -6.08 4.23
C THR A 101 9.70 -5.49 3.45
N ALA A 102 9.62 -5.77 2.16
CA ALA A 102 8.51 -5.34 1.31
C ALA A 102 8.12 -6.46 0.34
N LEU A 103 6.83 -6.53 0.01
CA LEU A 103 6.32 -7.53 -0.93
C LEU A 103 6.52 -7.06 -2.37
N CYS A 104 7.46 -7.69 -3.08
CA CYS A 104 7.78 -7.32 -4.46
C CYS A 104 7.54 -8.44 -5.49
N GLU A 105 6.89 -9.54 -5.11
CA GLU A 105 6.65 -10.66 -6.01
C GLU A 105 5.62 -10.29 -7.11
N ASP A 106 6.03 -10.49 -8.38
CA ASP A 106 5.20 -10.30 -9.57
C ASP A 106 4.60 -8.89 -9.64
N TRP A 107 3.31 -8.74 -9.89
CA TRP A 107 2.62 -7.45 -9.95
C TRP A 107 2.58 -6.71 -8.61
N ARG A 108 3.05 -7.30 -7.50
CA ARG A 108 2.94 -6.73 -6.14
C ARG A 108 4.02 -5.71 -5.78
N TYR A 109 4.97 -5.46 -6.67
CA TYR A 109 5.99 -4.41 -6.53
C TYR A 109 5.43 -3.00 -6.26
N PHE A 110 4.13 -2.78 -6.49
CA PHE A 110 3.43 -1.58 -6.03
C PHE A 110 3.63 -1.28 -4.52
N CYS A 111 3.96 -2.29 -3.69
CA CYS A 111 4.23 -2.08 -2.27
C CYS A 111 5.46 -1.19 -2.01
N ILE A 112 6.43 -1.14 -2.94
CA ILE A 112 7.53 -0.17 -2.85
C ILE A 112 7.26 1.07 -3.70
N GLU A 113 6.55 0.91 -4.80
CA GLU A 113 6.37 1.97 -5.79
C GLU A 113 5.30 3.00 -5.37
N ASN A 114 4.24 2.61 -4.68
CA ASN A 114 3.17 3.51 -4.24
C ASN A 114 3.52 4.31 -2.98
N ALA A 115 4.52 3.86 -2.22
CA ALA A 115 4.90 4.50 -0.95
C ALA A 115 5.21 6.01 -1.07
N PRO A 116 5.92 6.50 -2.10
CA PRO A 116 6.10 7.93 -2.34
C PRO A 116 4.80 8.70 -2.52
N GLN A 117 3.81 8.14 -3.24
CA GLN A 117 2.52 8.78 -3.48
C GLN A 117 1.78 9.02 -2.15
N PHE A 118 1.80 8.02 -1.25
CA PHE A 118 1.21 8.15 0.08
C PHE A 118 1.96 9.16 0.96
N LEU A 119 3.29 9.23 0.83
CA LEU A 119 4.11 10.22 1.54
C LEU A 119 3.83 11.65 1.06
N ASP A 120 3.44 11.83 -0.21
CA ASP A 120 2.96 13.11 -0.76
C ASP A 120 1.50 13.42 -0.37
N GLY A 121 0.81 12.53 0.34
CA GLY A 121 -0.54 12.72 0.83
C GLY A 121 -1.64 12.40 -0.20
N TYR A 122 -1.30 11.72 -1.28
CA TYR A 122 -2.25 11.29 -2.30
C TYR A 122 -2.77 9.87 -2.02
N PRO A 123 -4.03 9.57 -2.37
CA PRO A 123 -4.53 8.21 -2.36
C PRO A 123 -3.87 7.39 -3.48
N ASN A 124 -4.17 6.10 -3.56
CA ASN A 124 -3.73 5.25 -4.66
C ASN A 124 -4.52 5.58 -5.93
N ASP A 125 -4.00 6.51 -6.74
CA ASP A 125 -4.63 6.95 -8.01
C ASP A 125 -4.20 6.10 -9.22
N GLY A 126 -3.43 5.02 -9.01
CA GLY A 126 -2.98 4.10 -10.06
C GLY A 126 -1.94 4.71 -11.01
N SER A 127 -0.67 4.35 -10.83
CA SER A 127 0.49 4.76 -11.65
C SER A 127 0.77 6.26 -11.81
N VAL A 128 -0.10 7.15 -11.31
CA VAL A 128 0.05 8.62 -11.40
C VAL A 128 -0.50 9.31 -10.14
N ILE A 129 -0.12 10.57 -9.96
CA ILE A 129 -0.76 11.54 -9.07
C ILE A 129 -1.63 12.46 -9.92
N VAL A 130 -2.89 12.65 -9.51
CA VAL A 130 -3.80 13.63 -10.10
C VAL A 130 -3.88 14.86 -9.19
N ASP A 131 -3.15 15.92 -9.56
CA ASP A 131 -3.23 17.19 -8.86
C ASP A 131 -4.50 17.94 -9.27
N LYS A 132 -5.46 18.02 -8.35
CA LYS A 132 -6.76 18.67 -8.56
C LYS A 132 -6.67 20.21 -8.55
N ASP A 133 -5.60 20.78 -8.00
CA ASP A 133 -5.42 22.23 -7.94
C ASP A 133 -4.82 22.74 -9.26
N THR A 134 -3.83 22.03 -9.79
CA THR A 134 -3.17 22.39 -11.06
C THR A 134 -3.76 21.71 -12.29
N MET A 135 -4.65 20.72 -12.09
CA MET A 135 -5.24 19.87 -13.12
C MET A 135 -4.18 19.14 -13.97
N GLN A 136 -3.09 18.74 -13.33
CA GLN A 136 -1.99 18.03 -13.98
C GLN A 136 -1.89 16.58 -13.50
N VAL A 137 -1.47 15.72 -14.42
CA VAL A 137 -1.13 14.33 -14.13
C VAL A 137 0.38 14.25 -14.01
N VAL A 138 0.85 13.78 -12.86
CA VAL A 138 2.28 13.64 -12.55
C VAL A 138 2.60 12.17 -12.36
N ASP A 139 3.64 11.67 -13.01
CA ASP A 139 4.18 10.36 -12.69
C ASP A 139 4.81 10.41 -11.30
N TYR A 140 4.26 9.67 -10.34
CA TYR A 140 4.72 9.72 -8.95
C TYR A 140 6.18 9.28 -8.81
N ASN A 141 6.71 8.47 -9.73
CA ASN A 141 8.10 8.01 -9.71
C ASN A 141 9.10 9.14 -9.97
N THR A 142 8.62 10.24 -10.55
CA THR A 142 9.45 11.41 -10.90
C THR A 142 9.47 12.49 -9.82
N THR A 143 8.71 12.31 -8.75
CA THR A 143 8.59 13.28 -7.66
C THR A 143 9.88 13.38 -6.83
N PRO A 144 10.16 14.54 -6.20
CA PRO A 144 11.24 14.66 -5.22
C PRO A 144 11.10 13.67 -4.05
N THR A 145 9.86 13.37 -3.66
CA THR A 145 9.54 12.42 -2.59
C THR A 145 9.89 11.00 -2.98
N ALA A 146 9.58 10.56 -4.21
CA ALA A 146 10.01 9.26 -4.71
C ALA A 146 11.53 9.14 -4.71
N LYS A 147 12.23 10.17 -5.20
CA LYS A 147 13.70 10.20 -5.16
C LYS A 147 14.22 10.04 -3.73
N ARG A 148 13.67 10.78 -2.76
CA ARG A 148 14.09 10.68 -1.35
C ARG A 148 13.77 9.31 -0.75
N TYR A 149 12.59 8.76 -1.02
CA TYR A 149 12.17 7.46 -0.53
C TYR A 149 13.08 6.34 -1.02
N PHE A 150 13.36 6.28 -2.33
CA PHE A 150 14.27 5.28 -2.89
C PHE A 150 15.72 5.47 -2.43
N GLN A 151 16.17 6.71 -2.22
CA GLN A 151 17.48 6.98 -1.60
C GLN A 151 17.56 6.40 -0.19
N LYS A 152 16.55 6.66 0.65
CA LYS A 152 16.48 6.11 2.02
C LYS A 152 16.42 4.58 2.01
N LEU A 153 15.60 3.97 1.15
CA LEU A 153 15.59 2.50 1.01
C LEU A 153 16.97 1.93 0.64
N ASN A 154 17.68 2.58 -0.28
CA ASN A 154 19.02 2.15 -0.67
C ASN A 154 20.03 2.33 0.47
N GLU A 155 19.96 3.43 1.24
CA GLU A 155 20.78 3.63 2.43
C GLU A 155 20.56 2.51 3.45
N GLU A 156 19.31 2.18 3.76
CA GLU A 156 18.96 1.11 4.70
C GLU A 156 19.33 -0.28 4.19
N TYR A 157 19.25 -0.50 2.88
CA TYR A 157 19.72 -1.73 2.25
C TYR A 157 21.25 -1.88 2.40
N GLN A 158 22.02 -0.81 2.18
CA GLN A 158 23.48 -0.83 2.35
C GLN A 158 23.92 -1.04 3.81
N LYS A 159 23.14 -0.54 4.77
CA LYS A 159 23.36 -0.82 6.20
C LYS A 159 23.00 -2.27 6.58
N GLY A 160 22.22 -2.97 5.76
CA GLY A 160 21.74 -4.32 6.02
C GLY A 160 20.46 -4.39 6.86
N TYR A 161 19.68 -3.30 6.92
CA TYR A 161 18.41 -3.26 7.65
C TYR A 161 17.20 -3.63 6.79
N VAL A 162 17.36 -3.61 5.46
CA VAL A 162 16.37 -4.16 4.51
C VAL A 162 16.69 -5.63 4.24
N ASP A 163 15.66 -6.47 4.24
CA ASP A 163 15.74 -7.87 3.87
C ASP A 163 16.38 -8.05 2.49
N VAL A 164 17.48 -8.78 2.39
CA VAL A 164 18.20 -8.97 1.13
C VAL A 164 17.40 -9.77 0.10
N GLU A 165 16.45 -10.59 0.57
CA GLU A 165 15.63 -11.43 -0.29
C GLU A 165 14.31 -10.75 -0.67
N PHE A 166 14.07 -9.48 -0.30
CA PHE A 166 12.78 -8.80 -0.50
C PHE A 166 12.29 -8.82 -1.97
N ALA A 167 13.21 -8.83 -2.92
CA ALA A 167 12.94 -8.85 -4.36
C ALA A 167 12.83 -10.25 -4.96
N THR A 168 13.20 -11.30 -4.21
CA THR A 168 13.23 -12.69 -4.69
C THR A 168 12.30 -13.62 -3.91
N GLN A 169 11.80 -13.17 -2.76
CA GLN A 169 10.86 -13.94 -1.95
C GLN A 169 9.49 -14.04 -2.62
N THR A 170 8.92 -15.23 -2.48
CA THR A 170 7.53 -15.50 -2.85
C THR A 170 6.55 -14.89 -1.83
N TYR A 171 5.31 -14.70 -2.25
CA TYR A 171 4.24 -14.22 -1.36
C TYR A 171 4.09 -15.08 -0.10
N ASP A 172 4.25 -16.40 -0.22
CA ASP A 172 4.15 -17.36 0.87
C ASP A 172 5.31 -17.23 1.87
N GLU A 173 6.51 -16.93 1.39
CA GLU A 173 7.68 -16.71 2.25
C GLU A 173 7.52 -15.45 3.09
N ILE A 174 7.10 -14.34 2.46
CA ILE A 174 6.82 -13.08 3.17
C ILE A 174 5.65 -13.25 4.14
N HIS A 175 4.60 -13.98 3.75
CA HIS A 175 3.50 -14.31 4.65
C HIS A 175 3.98 -15.11 5.86
N ARG A 176 4.82 -16.12 5.65
CA ARG A 176 5.37 -16.93 6.74
C ARG A 176 6.26 -16.10 7.66
N GLN A 177 7.07 -15.19 7.14
CA GLN A 177 7.90 -14.31 7.96
C GLN A 177 7.09 -13.31 8.79
N ALA A 178 6.08 -12.67 8.17
CA ALA A 178 5.15 -11.78 8.84
C ALA A 178 4.30 -12.52 9.88
N PHE A 179 3.81 -13.72 9.54
CA PHE A 179 3.05 -14.60 10.44
C PHE A 179 3.87 -15.05 11.64
N HIS A 180 5.14 -15.40 11.43
CA HIS A 180 6.08 -15.69 12.52
C HIS A 180 6.64 -14.43 13.20
N ARG A 181 6.10 -13.24 12.87
CA ARG A 181 6.47 -11.93 13.45
C ARG A 181 7.95 -11.59 13.34
N ARG A 182 8.66 -12.17 12.35
CA ARG A 182 10.10 -11.97 12.12
C ARG A 182 10.42 -10.54 11.69
N CYS A 183 9.51 -9.90 10.94
CA CYS A 183 9.67 -8.56 10.40
C CYS A 183 9.20 -7.50 11.41
N ALA A 184 10.03 -6.51 11.73
CA ALA A 184 9.70 -5.40 12.63
C ALA A 184 8.82 -4.34 11.95
N GLY A 185 9.08 -4.04 10.67
CA GLY A 185 8.23 -3.22 9.82
C GLY A 185 8.17 -3.70 8.37
N HIS A 186 7.15 -3.26 7.64
CA HIS A 186 6.97 -3.62 6.23
C HIS A 186 5.94 -2.72 5.51
N VAL A 187 5.96 -2.73 4.17
CA VAL A 187 4.86 -2.20 3.35
C VAL A 187 4.18 -3.36 2.62
N ARG A 188 2.87 -3.52 2.85
CA ARG A 188 2.02 -4.54 2.19
C ARG A 188 0.54 -4.15 2.23
N PRO A 189 -0.28 -4.68 1.30
CA PRO A 189 -1.73 -4.69 1.46
C PRO A 189 -2.18 -5.73 2.50
N VAL A 190 -3.30 -5.50 3.18
CA VAL A 190 -3.93 -6.51 4.04
C VAL A 190 -4.76 -7.46 3.18
N VAL A 191 -4.12 -8.46 2.61
CA VAL A 191 -4.83 -9.59 2.00
C VAL A 191 -4.76 -10.76 2.99
N GLY A 192 -5.81 -10.91 3.82
CA GLY A 192 -6.04 -12.15 4.58
C GLY A 192 -5.77 -12.14 6.10
N LEU A 193 -5.87 -11.01 6.81
CA LEU A 193 -5.72 -10.96 8.28
C LEU A 193 -6.94 -11.44 9.09
N ARG A 194 -7.93 -12.10 8.46
CA ARG A 194 -9.10 -12.64 9.19
C ARG A 194 -8.76 -13.80 10.13
N GLU A 195 -7.60 -14.44 10.00
CA GLU A 195 -7.22 -15.60 10.83
C GLU A 195 -6.30 -15.27 12.03
N GLN A 196 -5.90 -14.01 12.24
CA GLN A 196 -4.96 -13.67 13.34
C GLN A 196 -5.62 -13.05 14.58
N CYS A 197 -6.95 -12.93 14.61
CA CYS A 197 -7.73 -12.40 15.74
C CYS A 197 -8.78 -13.39 16.28
N GLN A 198 -8.52 -14.69 16.19
CA GLN A 198 -9.21 -15.72 16.98
C GLN A 198 -8.22 -16.48 17.85
#